data_AF-A0A7D9DSP2-F1
#
_entry.id   AF-A0A7D9DSP2-F1
#
_cell.length_a   1.000
_cell.length_b   1.000
_cell.length_c   1.000
_cell.angle_alpha   90.00
_cell.angle_beta   90.00
_cell.angle_gamma   90.00
#
_symmetry.space_group_name_H-M   'P 1'
#
loop_
_entity.id
_entity.type
_entity.pdbx_description
1 polymer ?
#
loop_
_entity_poly.entity_id
_entity_poly.type
_entity_poly.pdbx_seq_one_letter_code
_entity_poly.pdbx_strand_id
1 'polypeptide(L)'
;MEIEQCKTRMEEAEIPEQCVTVHPGFADICLKRWVLRVAGIGFKTKKKKSYTVMFIQGDTAEHEFLRAVAYRQFVRMIWKYVGASTRIPLPCCVYNSIRRTYPTETEDYHGYEEDD
;
A
#
# COMPACT_ATOMS: atom_id res chain seq x y z
N MET A 1 3.53 -19.01 -3.28
CA MET A 1 3.66 -18.11 -4.44
C MET A 1 3.68 -16.62 -4.08
N GLU A 2 3.00 -16.13 -3.01
CA GLU A 2 3.01 -14.69 -2.61
C GLU A 2 4.11 -14.32 -1.61
N ILE A 3 4.44 -15.25 -0.71
CA ILE A 3 5.55 -15.13 0.23
C ILE A 3 6.90 -15.14 -0.51
N GLU A 4 6.93 -15.73 -1.70
CA GLU A 4 8.16 -15.97 -2.46
C GLU A 4 8.77 -14.66 -2.97
N GLN A 5 7.99 -13.74 -3.53
CA GLN A 5 8.56 -12.45 -3.98
C GLN A 5 8.95 -11.57 -2.80
N CYS A 6 8.25 -11.66 -1.67
CA CYS A 6 8.70 -11.01 -0.45
C CYS A 6 10.05 -11.57 0.00
N LYS A 7 10.24 -12.90 -0.01
CA LYS A 7 11.53 -13.53 0.31
C LYS A 7 12.64 -13.07 -0.63
N THR A 8 12.42 -13.11 -1.94
CA THR A 8 13.39 -12.62 -2.93
C THR A 8 13.80 -11.17 -2.67
N ARG A 9 12.85 -10.30 -2.31
CA ARG A 9 13.15 -8.90 -1.99
C ARG A 9 13.94 -8.72 -0.70
N MET A 10 13.73 -9.58 0.29
CA MET A 10 14.51 -9.57 1.53
C MET A 10 15.93 -10.10 1.30
N GLU A 11 16.09 -11.09 0.42
CA GLU A 11 17.40 -11.59 -0.02
C GLU A 11 18.18 -10.51 -0.77
N GLU A 12 17.56 -9.80 -1.72
CA GLU A 12 18.15 -8.66 -2.44
C GLU A 12 18.62 -7.53 -1.50
N ALA A 13 17.97 -7.39 -0.33
CA ALA A 13 18.31 -6.40 0.69
C ALA A 13 19.33 -6.92 1.74
N GLU A 14 19.90 -8.11 1.52
CA GLU A 14 20.88 -8.75 2.43
C GLU A 14 20.36 -8.97 3.86
N ILE A 15 19.03 -9.10 4.02
CA ILE A 15 18.35 -9.36 5.30
C ILE A 15 17.37 -10.53 5.19
N PRO A 16 17.85 -11.72 4.81
CA PRO A 16 16.99 -12.89 4.65
C PRO A 16 16.31 -13.27 5.98
N GLU A 17 15.22 -14.04 5.88
CA GLU A 17 14.46 -14.60 7.01
C GLU A 17 13.78 -13.59 7.96
N GLN A 18 13.92 -12.28 7.70
CA GLN A 18 13.20 -11.24 8.43
C GLN A 18 11.82 -10.95 7.83
N CYS A 19 10.95 -10.32 8.63
CA CYS A 19 9.67 -9.86 8.15
C CYS A 19 9.85 -8.74 7.11
N VAL A 20 9.02 -8.73 6.06
CA VAL A 20 9.09 -7.72 4.98
C VAL A 20 8.91 -6.28 5.48
N THR A 21 8.28 -6.09 6.63
CA THR A 21 8.13 -4.77 7.27
C THR A 21 9.46 -4.22 7.82
N VAL A 22 10.49 -5.06 7.96
CA VAL A 22 11.84 -4.67 8.38
C VAL A 22 12.68 -4.19 7.19
N HIS A 23 12.23 -4.43 5.96
CA HIS A 23 12.92 -3.94 4.77
C HIS A 23 13.18 -2.42 4.87
N PRO A 24 14.41 -1.92 4.61
CA PRO A 24 14.74 -0.51 4.83
C PRO A 24 13.83 0.43 4.04
N GLY A 25 13.46 0.05 2.81
CA GLY A 25 12.52 0.81 1.99
C GLY A 25 11.06 0.78 2.48
N PHE A 26 10.67 -0.17 3.35
CA PHE A 26 9.27 -0.32 3.75
C PHE A 26 8.73 0.91 4.48
N ALA A 27 9.47 1.40 5.49
CA ALA A 27 9.05 2.57 6.26
C ALA A 27 8.98 3.82 5.38
N ASP A 28 9.96 4.03 4.52
CA ASP A 28 10.03 5.21 3.66
C ASP A 28 8.96 5.22 2.58
N ILE A 29 8.69 4.06 1.96
CA ILE A 29 7.78 3.94 0.83
C ILE A 29 6.32 3.79 1.28
N CYS A 30 6.07 3.09 2.38
CA CYS A 30 4.71 2.72 2.81
C CYS A 30 4.20 3.52 4.02
N LEU A 31 5.09 4.12 4.84
CA LEU A 31 4.69 4.76 6.11
C LEU A 31 4.99 6.26 6.17
N LYS A 32 5.72 6.85 5.21
CA LYS A 32 5.95 8.31 5.18
C LYS A 32 4.86 9.03 4.40
N ARG A 33 4.07 9.84 5.11
CA ARG A 33 2.96 10.65 4.57
C ARG A 33 3.30 11.42 3.30
N TRP A 34 4.44 12.12 3.28
CA TRP A 34 4.82 12.96 2.14
C TRP A 34 5.17 12.14 0.90
N VAL A 35 5.82 10.99 1.08
CA VAL A 35 6.10 10.04 0.00
C VAL A 35 4.80 9.50 -0.58
N LEU A 36 3.85 9.12 0.27
CA LEU A 36 2.54 8.62 -0.17
C LEU A 36 1.72 9.68 -0.92
N ARG A 37 1.74 10.95 -0.47
CA ARG A 37 1.05 12.04 -1.18
C ARG A 37 1.56 12.21 -2.60
N VAL A 38 2.88 12.20 -2.80
CA VAL A 38 3.49 12.30 -4.13
C VAL A 38 3.17 11.06 -4.97
N ALA A 39 3.32 9.87 -4.38
CA ALA A 39 2.98 8.61 -5.02
C ALA A 39 1.52 8.55 -5.51
N GLY A 40 0.59 9.13 -4.75
CA GLY A 40 -0.84 9.17 -5.05
C GLY A 40 -1.18 9.82 -6.39
N ILE A 41 -0.33 10.71 -6.91
CA ILE A 41 -0.54 11.43 -8.19
C ILE A 41 -0.61 10.44 -9.35
N GLY A 42 0.21 9.39 -9.31
CA GLY A 42 0.28 8.36 -10.36
C GLY A 42 -0.75 7.25 -10.24
N PHE A 43 -1.59 7.26 -9.20
CA PHE A 43 -2.55 6.19 -8.95
C PHE A 43 -3.97 6.56 -9.36
N LYS A 44 -4.63 5.60 -10.00
CA LYS A 44 -6.05 5.65 -10.34
C LYS A 44 -6.78 4.41 -9.85
N THR A 45 -8.04 4.56 -9.44
CA THR A 45 -8.93 3.44 -9.14
C THR A 45 -9.22 2.64 -10.43
N LYS A 46 -9.87 1.48 -10.31
CA LYS A 46 -10.29 0.70 -11.49
C LYS A 46 -11.19 1.51 -12.44
N LYS A 47 -12.09 2.33 -11.89
CA LYS A 47 -12.95 3.28 -12.62
C LYS A 47 -12.19 4.51 -13.15
N LYS A 48 -10.86 4.46 -13.19
CA LYS A 48 -9.95 5.53 -13.65
C LYS A 48 -10.06 6.85 -12.87
N LYS A 49 -10.71 6.85 -11.69
CA LYS A 49 -10.75 8.02 -10.79
C LYS A 49 -9.38 8.23 -10.16
N SER A 50 -8.90 9.47 -10.10
CA SER A 50 -7.61 9.79 -9.49
C SER A 50 -7.74 9.80 -7.97
N TYR A 51 -6.86 9.08 -7.26
CA TYR A 51 -6.82 9.08 -5.80
C TYR A 51 -6.56 10.49 -5.25
N THR A 52 -5.68 11.25 -5.92
CA THR A 52 -5.34 12.62 -5.49
C THR A 52 -6.50 13.58 -5.70
N VAL A 53 -7.28 13.40 -6.77
CA VAL A 53 -8.46 14.25 -7.02
C VAL A 53 -9.54 13.99 -5.97
N MET A 54 -9.85 12.72 -5.68
CA MET A 54 -10.80 12.35 -4.64
C MET A 54 -10.40 12.92 -3.26
N PHE A 55 -9.10 12.85 -2.94
CA PHE A 55 -8.57 13.45 -1.71
C PHE A 55 -8.72 14.98 -1.68
N ILE A 56 -8.38 15.69 -2.76
CA ILE A 56 -8.50 17.17 -2.83
C ILE A 56 -9.95 17.63 -2.77
N GLN A 57 -10.88 16.86 -3.35
CA GLN A 57 -12.31 17.16 -3.35
C GLN A 57 -13.00 16.88 -2.02
N GLY A 58 -12.31 16.20 -1.08
CA GLY A 58 -12.88 15.83 0.22
C GLY A 58 -13.74 14.57 0.18
N ASP A 59 -13.73 13.82 -0.94
CA ASP A 59 -14.49 12.58 -1.11
C ASP A 59 -13.90 11.40 -0.30
N THR A 60 -12.69 11.54 0.21
CA THR A 60 -11.97 10.47 0.93
C THR A 60 -11.18 11.06 2.08
N ALA A 61 -11.27 10.44 3.26
CA ALA A 61 -10.52 10.88 4.43
C ALA A 61 -9.01 10.72 4.20
N GLU A 62 -8.20 11.56 4.84
CA GLU A 62 -6.74 11.52 4.65
C GLU A 62 -6.14 10.14 4.97
N HIS A 63 -6.55 9.52 6.07
CA HIS A 63 -6.03 8.23 6.48
C HIS A 63 -6.43 7.12 5.49
N GLU A 64 -7.62 7.17 4.89
CA GLU A 64 -8.06 6.22 3.86
C GLU A 64 -7.24 6.37 2.58
N PHE A 65 -7.03 7.61 2.13
CA PHE A 65 -6.17 7.91 1.00
C PHE A 65 -4.75 7.38 1.23
N LEU A 66 -4.15 7.67 2.39
CA LEU A 66 -2.80 7.23 2.73
C LEU A 66 -2.70 5.70 2.78
N ARG A 67 -3.66 4.99 3.41
CA ARG A 67 -3.68 3.53 3.41
C ARG A 67 -3.79 2.95 2.00
N ALA A 68 -4.72 3.46 1.19
CA ALA A 68 -4.94 2.95 -0.16
C ALA A 68 -3.70 3.13 -1.05
N VAL A 69 -3.00 4.27 -0.93
CA VAL A 69 -1.75 4.50 -1.64
C VAL A 69 -0.62 3.61 -1.09
N ALA A 70 -0.51 3.46 0.24
CA ALA A 70 0.50 2.62 0.87
C ALA A 70 0.41 1.15 0.43
N TYR A 71 -0.80 0.59 0.35
CA TYR A 71 -1.00 -0.78 -0.14
C TYR A 71 -0.47 -0.96 -1.57
N ARG A 72 -0.73 0.01 -2.46
CA ARG A 72 -0.26 -0.06 -3.84
C ARG A 72 1.25 0.19 -3.96
N GLN A 73 1.79 1.06 -3.12
CA GLN A 73 3.24 1.29 -3.03
C GLN A 73 3.98 0.04 -2.58
N PHE A 74 3.46 -0.68 -1.58
CA PHE A 74 4.02 -1.97 -1.18
C PHE A 74 4.05 -2.97 -2.35
N VAL A 75 2.94 -3.10 -3.08
CA VAL A 75 2.88 -3.98 -4.25
C VAL A 75 3.93 -3.59 -5.29
N ARG A 76 4.13 -2.29 -5.55
CA ARG A 76 5.19 -1.82 -6.45
C ARG A 76 6.60 -2.10 -5.92
N MET A 77 6.82 -1.94 -4.62
CA MET A 77 8.11 -2.20 -3.99
C MET A 77 8.52 -3.67 -4.16
N ILE A 78 7.57 -4.61 -4.07
CA ILE A 78 7.87 -6.04 -4.14
C ILE A 78 7.77 -6.59 -5.58
N TRP A 79 6.68 -6.33 -6.27
CA TRP A 79 6.40 -6.91 -7.61
C TRP A 79 6.74 -5.96 -8.77
N LYS A 80 7.34 -4.80 -8.51
CA LYS A 80 7.66 -3.77 -9.52
C LYS A 80 6.39 -3.29 -10.24
N TYR A 81 6.17 -3.75 -11.47
CA TYR A 81 4.99 -3.39 -12.26
C TYR A 81 4.14 -4.64 -12.51
N VAL A 82 2.88 -4.58 -12.08
CA VAL A 82 1.95 -5.73 -12.11
C VAL A 82 0.76 -5.49 -13.05
N GLY A 83 0.73 -4.37 -13.77
CA GLY A 83 -0.42 -3.96 -14.59
C GLY A 83 -1.58 -3.37 -13.78
N ALA A 84 -2.64 -2.94 -14.47
CA ALA A 84 -3.75 -2.20 -13.86
C ALA A 84 -4.79 -3.06 -13.13
N SER A 85 -4.91 -4.33 -13.53
CA SER A 85 -6.03 -5.21 -13.11
C SER A 85 -5.60 -6.40 -12.24
N THR A 86 -4.30 -6.55 -11.98
CA THR A 86 -3.79 -7.68 -11.19
C THR A 86 -3.99 -7.39 -9.70
N ARG A 87 -4.62 -8.34 -9.00
CA ARG A 87 -4.78 -8.29 -7.55
C ARG A 87 -3.73 -9.18 -6.90
N ILE A 88 -3.04 -8.62 -5.91
CA ILE A 88 -2.09 -9.34 -5.07
C ILE A 88 -2.53 -9.11 -3.63
N PRO A 89 -2.82 -10.17 -2.86
CA PRO A 89 -3.10 -10.01 -1.45
C PRO A 89 -1.83 -9.62 -0.69
N LEU A 90 -1.96 -8.70 0.25
CA LEU A 90 -0.85 -8.26 1.07
C LEU A 90 -0.71 -9.15 2.32
N PRO A 91 0.52 -9.39 2.80
CA PRO A 91 0.74 -10.05 4.09
C PRO A 91 0.05 -9.34 5.25
N CYS A 92 -0.39 -10.09 6.26
CA CYS A 92 -1.05 -9.54 7.45
C CYS A 92 -0.19 -8.52 8.21
N CYS A 93 1.13 -8.76 8.29
CA CYS A 93 2.07 -7.84 8.93
C CYS A 93 2.09 -6.46 8.27
N VAL A 94 1.97 -6.41 6.94
CA VAL A 94 1.93 -5.17 6.16
C VAL A 94 0.62 -4.43 6.41
N TYR A 95 -0.52 -5.13 6.34
CA TYR A 95 -1.82 -4.53 6.67
C TYR A 95 -1.81 -3.92 8.08
N ASN A 96 -1.35 -4.69 9.06
CA ASN A 96 -1.33 -4.25 10.46
C ASN A 96 -0.40 -3.05 10.66
N SER A 97 0.78 -3.03 10.04
CA SER A 97 1.71 -1.90 10.14
C SER A 97 1.12 -0.62 9.54
N ILE A 98 0.53 -0.71 8.35
CA ILE A 98 -0.08 0.44 7.65
C ILE A 98 -1.31 0.95 8.43
N ARG A 99 -2.19 0.06 8.89
CA ARG A 99 -3.40 0.42 9.66
C ARG A 99 -3.06 1.06 11.01
N ARG A 100 -2.01 0.59 11.70
CA ARG A 100 -1.51 1.22 12.93
C ARG A 100 -0.93 2.62 12.68
N THR A 101 -0.32 2.83 11.53
CA THR A 101 0.26 4.14 11.16
C THR A 101 -0.81 5.14 10.76
N TYR A 102 -1.86 4.68 10.09
CA TYR A 102 -2.98 5.48 9.62
C TYR A 102 -4.31 4.89 10.12
N PRO A 103 -4.64 5.08 11.41
CA PRO A 103 -5.85 4.51 12.00
C PRO A 103 -7.11 5.18 11.46
N THR A 104 -8.22 4.44 11.45
CA THR A 104 -9.58 5.00 11.39
C THR A 104 -10.03 5.42 12.79
N GLU A 105 -11.00 6.34 12.88
CA GLU A 105 -11.63 6.72 14.16
C GLU A 105 -12.55 5.61 14.69
N THR A 106 -13.14 4.83 13.80
CA THR A 106 -13.90 3.60 14.09
C THR A 106 -13.00 2.39 13.82
N GLU A 107 -12.94 1.38 14.69
CA GLU A 107 -12.07 0.19 14.47
C GLU A 107 -12.51 -0.72 13.30
N ASP A 108 -13.55 -0.32 12.56
CA ASP A 108 -14.10 -1.04 11.42
C ASP A 108 -13.27 -0.82 10.15
N TYR A 109 -12.24 -1.66 9.96
CA TYR A 109 -11.50 -1.71 8.71
C TYR A 109 -12.23 -2.54 7.67
N HIS A 110 -12.77 -1.89 6.65
CA HIS A 110 -13.34 -2.57 5.50
C HIS A 110 -12.26 -3.27 4.66
N GLY A 111 -12.61 -4.46 4.16
CA GLY A 111 -11.81 -5.19 3.20
C GLY A 111 -11.80 -4.50 1.84
N TYR A 112 -11.27 -5.19 0.84
CA TYR A 112 -11.43 -4.72 -0.53
C TYR A 112 -12.87 -4.91 -0.99
N GLU A 113 -13.50 -3.83 -1.46
CA GLU A 113 -14.83 -3.85 -2.07
C GLU A 113 -14.72 -3.66 -3.59
N GLU A 114 -15.54 -4.39 -4.34
CA GLU A 114 -15.66 -4.16 -5.78
C GLU A 114 -16.60 -2.98 -6.02
N ASP A 115 -16.08 -1.95 -6.69
CA ASP A 115 -16.93 -0.91 -7.23
C ASP A 115 -17.74 -1.50 -8.41
N ASP A 116 -18.99 -1.90 -8.17
CA ASP A 116 -19.96 -2.36 -9.20
C ASP A 116 -20.07 -1.40 -10.41
#